data_AF-A0A6A3NFK3-F1
#
_entry.id   AF-A0A6A3NFK3-F1
#
_cell.length_a   1.000
_cell.length_b   1.000
_cell.length_c   1.000
_cell.angle_alpha   90.00
_cell.angle_beta   90.00
_cell.angle_gamma   90.00
#
_symmetry.space_group_name_H-M   'P 1'
#
loop_
_entity.id
_entity.type
_entity.pdbx_description
1 polymer ?
#
loop_
_entity_poly.entity_id
_entity_poly.type
_entity_poly.pdbx_seq_one_letter_code
_entity_poly.pdbx_strand_id
1 'polypeptide(L)'
;MGVMRPDLAMRNIIPVVMAGVLGIYGLIVAVIVQGLIDPPNGNAPKYGSNTDFAHLAAGLCCGLSGLAAGMAIGEVGEVGDAGVCVVGQHEKLFVNMILIFAEALGLYGLIVALILLKKSDCPSE
;
A
#
# COMPACT_ATOMS: atom_id res chain seq x y z
N MET A 1 12.56 -24.32 3.64
CA MET A 1 13.53 -24.81 2.63
C MET A 1 14.88 -24.07 2.58
N GLY A 2 15.11 -22.99 3.34
CA GLY A 2 16.33 -22.17 3.21
C GLY A 2 17.66 -22.79 3.67
N VAL A 3 17.63 -23.84 4.50
CA VAL A 3 18.85 -24.51 5.02
C VAL A 3 19.45 -25.50 4.01
N MET A 4 18.61 -26.10 3.15
CA MET A 4 19.04 -27.14 2.21
C MET A 4 19.45 -26.60 0.83
N ARG A 5 18.96 -25.40 0.45
CA ARG A 5 19.25 -24.73 -0.83
C ARG A 5 19.28 -23.21 -0.67
N PRO A 6 20.44 -22.60 -0.39
CA PRO A 6 20.56 -21.16 -0.16
C PRO A 6 20.25 -20.31 -1.42
N ASP A 7 20.46 -20.86 -2.62
CA ASP A 7 20.13 -20.19 -3.89
C ASP A 7 18.65 -19.84 -4.05
N LEU A 8 17.76 -20.59 -3.40
CA LEU A 8 16.32 -20.32 -3.40
C LEU A 8 15.95 -19.22 -2.39
N ALA A 9 16.69 -19.11 -1.28
CA ALA A 9 16.46 -18.08 -0.27
C ALA A 9 16.72 -16.66 -0.83
N MET A 10 17.76 -16.48 -1.66
CA MET A 10 18.06 -15.19 -2.29
C MET A 10 16.96 -14.73 -3.26
N ARG A 11 16.27 -15.67 -3.92
CA ARG A 11 15.18 -15.35 -4.86
C ARG A 11 13.87 -15.00 -4.16
N ASN A 12 13.65 -15.51 -2.95
CA ASN A 12 12.46 -15.23 -2.14
C ASN A 12 12.49 -13.85 -1.46
N ILE A 13 13.52 -13.03 -1.70
CA ILE A 13 13.59 -11.65 -1.19
C ILE A 13 12.65 -10.72 -1.98
N ILE A 14 12.33 -11.04 -3.23
CA ILE A 14 11.53 -10.18 -4.12
C ILE A 14 10.13 -9.87 -3.51
N PRO A 15 9.32 -10.86 -3.07
CA PRO A 15 8.02 -10.58 -2.46
C PRO A 15 8.13 -9.78 -1.14
N VAL A 16 9.20 -9.98 -0.36
CA VAL A 16 9.45 -9.24 0.88
C VAL A 16 9.70 -7.76 0.58
N VAL A 17 10.48 -7.47 -0.46
CA VAL A 17 10.71 -6.09 -0.89
C VAL A 17 9.41 -5.45 -1.39
N MET A 18 8.61 -6.17 -2.18
CA MET A 18 7.32 -5.65 -2.65
C MET A 18 6.36 -5.36 -1.49
N ALA A 19 6.27 -6.23 -0.49
CA ALA A 19 5.50 -5.96 0.72
C ALA A 19 6.00 -4.70 1.48
N GLY A 20 7.30 -4.44 1.46
CA GLY A 20 7.90 -3.23 2.05
C GLY A 20 7.47 -1.93 1.36
N VAL A 21 7.30 -1.93 0.04
CA VAL A 21 6.91 -0.73 -0.72
C VAL A 21 5.50 -0.26 -0.35
N LEU A 22 4.58 -1.18 -0.01
CA LEU A 22 3.23 -0.80 0.43
C LEU A 22 3.24 0.05 1.70
N GLY A 23 4.20 -0.17 2.60
CA GLY A 23 4.38 0.68 3.79
C GLY A 23 4.84 2.10 3.43
N ILE A 24 5.62 2.25 2.36
CA ILE A 24 6.09 3.55 1.87
C ILE A 24 4.92 4.38 1.34
N TYR A 25 3.93 3.76 0.68
CA TYR A 25 2.73 4.46 0.22
C TYR A 25 1.96 5.13 1.37
N GLY A 26 1.79 4.43 2.50
CA GLY A 26 1.16 4.98 3.70
C GLY A 26 1.98 6.13 4.33
N LEU A 27 3.31 5.98 4.36
CA LEU A 27 4.20 7.05 4.86
C LEU A 27 4.12 8.31 4.00
N ILE A 28 4.07 8.17 2.67
CA ILE A 28 3.94 9.31 1.75
C ILE A 28 2.64 10.08 2.05
N VAL A 29 1.52 9.38 2.22
CA VAL A 29 0.23 10.03 2.55
C VAL A 29 0.30 10.74 3.89
N ALA A 30 0.92 10.15 4.91
CA ALA A 30 1.07 10.77 6.22
C ALA A 30 1.89 12.08 6.17
N VAL A 31 3.00 12.08 5.42
CA VAL A 31 3.85 13.28 5.24
C VAL A 31 3.12 14.38 4.46
N ILE A 32 2.34 14.01 3.44
CA ILE A 32 1.55 14.98 2.68
C ILE A 32 0.50 15.62 3.60
N VAL A 33 -0.27 14.82 4.35
CA VAL A 33 -1.29 15.34 5.28
C VAL A 33 -0.66 16.27 6.32
N GLN A 34 0.51 15.93 6.86
CA GLN A 34 1.23 16.79 7.81
C GLN A 34 1.59 18.16 7.20
N GLY A 35 1.94 18.20 5.91
CA GLY A 35 2.27 19.45 5.20
C GLY A 35 1.05 20.32 4.87
N LEU A 36 -0.17 19.75 4.89
CA LEU A 36 -1.42 20.46 4.61
C LEU A 36 -2.08 21.03 5.88
N ILE A 37 -1.64 20.60 7.07
CA ILE A 37 -2.18 21.09 8.35
C ILE A 37 -1.54 22.43 8.70
N ASP A 38 -2.26 23.52 8.39
CA ASP A 38 -1.87 24.86 8.82
C ASP A 38 -2.14 25.08 10.34
N PRO A 39 -1.21 25.73 11.07
CA PRO A 39 -1.43 26.07 12.47
C PRO A 39 -2.59 27.07 12.62
N PRO A 40 -3.42 26.94 13.67
CA PRO A 40 -4.55 27.83 13.89
C PRO A 40 -4.06 29.27 14.14
N ASN A 41 -4.47 30.20 13.28
CA ASN A 41 -4.16 31.62 13.44
C ASN A 41 -5.25 32.29 14.30
N GLY A 42 -5.12 32.20 15.63
CA GLY A 42 -6.06 32.79 16.59
C GLY A 42 -7.26 31.90 16.96
N ASN A 43 -8.43 32.50 17.19
CA ASN A 43 -9.62 31.87 17.78
C ASN A 43 -10.58 31.20 16.76
N ALA A 44 -10.18 31.09 15.49
CA ALA A 44 -10.97 30.46 14.44
C ALA A 44 -10.19 29.29 13.82
N PRO A 45 -10.78 28.09 13.72
CA PRO A 45 -10.14 27.00 13.01
C PRO A 45 -10.09 27.35 11.52
N LYS A 46 -8.88 27.46 10.96
CA LYS A 46 -8.66 27.51 9.50
C LYS A 46 -9.02 26.18 8.81
N TYR A 47 -9.20 25.13 9.61
CA TYR A 47 -9.54 23.79 9.18
C TYR A 47 -11.05 23.58 9.23
N GLY A 48 -11.65 23.25 8.09
CA GLY A 48 -13.06 22.94 8.00
C GLY A 48 -13.32 21.49 8.43
N SER A 49 -14.45 21.23 9.08
CA SER A 49 -14.85 19.86 9.42
C SER A 49 -14.87 18.92 8.20
N ASN A 50 -15.19 19.44 7.01
CA ASN A 50 -15.15 18.68 5.76
C ASN A 50 -13.72 18.31 5.31
N THR A 51 -12.71 19.16 5.56
CA THR A 51 -11.31 18.87 5.21
C THR A 51 -10.71 17.85 6.18
N ASP A 52 -11.11 17.87 7.45
CA ASP A 52 -10.74 16.84 8.44
C ASP A 52 -11.23 15.45 8.05
N PHE A 53 -12.53 15.32 7.72
CA PHE A 53 -13.09 14.04 7.30
C PHE A 53 -12.49 13.55 5.98
N ALA A 54 -12.16 14.46 5.06
CA ALA A 54 -11.50 14.09 3.82
C ALA A 54 -10.07 13.57 4.03
N HIS A 55 -9.30 14.16 4.96
CA HIS A 55 -7.95 13.69 5.30
C HIS A 55 -7.98 12.33 5.99
N LEU A 56 -8.95 12.13 6.90
CA LEU A 56 -9.20 10.83 7.53
C LEU A 56 -9.58 9.77 6.49
N ALA A 57 -10.49 10.10 5.56
CA ALA A 57 -10.92 9.20 4.50
C ALA A 57 -9.79 8.85 3.53
N ALA A 58 -8.93 9.83 3.18
CA ALA A 58 -7.76 9.60 2.33
C ALA A 58 -6.77 8.63 2.98
N GLY A 59 -6.47 8.82 4.27
CA GLY A 59 -5.61 7.92 5.05
C GLY A 59 -6.18 6.50 5.16
N LEU A 60 -7.48 6.36 5.47
CA LEU A 60 -8.16 5.07 5.55
C LEU A 60 -8.20 4.34 4.21
N CYS A 61 -8.46 5.05 3.11
CA CYS A 61 -8.49 4.46 1.76
C CYS A 61 -7.13 3.87 1.38
N CYS A 62 -6.04 4.62 1.54
CA CYS A 62 -4.69 4.14 1.26
C CYS A 62 -4.26 3.01 2.22
N GLY A 63 -4.61 3.11 3.51
CA GLY A 63 -4.24 2.11 4.51
C GLY A 63 -4.95 0.77 4.30
N LEU A 64 -6.27 0.77 4.08
CA LEU A 64 -7.05 -0.46 3.91
C LEU A 64 -6.75 -1.15 2.57
N SER A 65 -6.54 -0.39 1.50
CA SER A 65 -6.10 -0.95 0.20
C SER A 65 -4.70 -1.55 0.28
N GLY A 66 -3.77 -0.88 0.96
CA GLY A 66 -2.42 -1.41 1.24
C GLY A 66 -2.45 -2.67 2.09
N LEU A 67 -3.32 -2.75 3.11
CA LEU A 67 -3.50 -3.95 3.93
C LEU A 67 -4.03 -5.12 3.07
N ALA A 68 -5.06 -4.88 2.26
CA ALA A 68 -5.65 -5.92 1.41
C ALA A 68 -4.65 -6.43 0.36
N ALA A 69 -3.88 -5.54 -0.26
CA ALA A 69 -2.82 -5.88 -1.19
C ALA A 69 -1.67 -6.65 -0.50
N GLY A 70 -1.27 -6.23 0.70
CA GLY A 70 -0.25 -6.92 1.50
C GLY A 70 -0.67 -8.33 1.92
N MET A 71 -1.93 -8.53 2.30
CA MET A 71 -2.47 -9.86 2.57
C MET A 71 -2.46 -10.74 1.32
N ALA A 72 -2.86 -10.21 0.16
CA ALA A 72 -2.80 -10.97 -1.10
C ALA A 72 -1.36 -11.39 -1.46
N ILE A 73 -0.36 -10.53 -1.24
CA ILE A 73 1.06 -10.85 -1.44
C ILE A 73 1.52 -11.93 -0.43
N GLY A 74 1.11 -11.83 0.83
CA GLY A 74 1.43 -12.79 1.88
C GLY A 74 0.90 -14.20 1.59
N GLU A 75 -0.37 -14.31 1.19
CA GLU A 75 -1.01 -15.57 0.81
C GLU A 75 -0.30 -16.22 -0.40
N VAL A 76 0.13 -15.42 -1.38
CA VAL A 76 0.90 -15.92 -2.54
C VAL A 76 2.29 -16.41 -2.12
N GLY A 77 2.90 -15.78 -1.12
CA GLY A 77 4.16 -16.22 -0.53
C GLY A 77 4.04 -17.57 0.18
N GLU A 78 2.95 -17.79 0.93
CA GLU A 78 2.70 -19.03 1.67
C GLU A 78 2.25 -20.17 0.75
N VAL A 79 1.38 -19.89 -0.23
CA VAL A 79 0.99 -20.84 -1.28
C VAL A 79 2.16 -21.14 -2.22
N GLY A 80 3.17 -20.28 -2.34
CA GLY A 80 4.41 -20.58 -3.06
C GLY A 80 5.31 -21.62 -2.37
N ASP A 81 5.32 -21.65 -1.02
CA ASP A 81 6.13 -22.60 -0.24
C ASP A 81 5.40 -23.96 -0.08
N ALA A 82 4.06 -23.98 -0.13
CA ALA A 82 3.22 -25.20 -0.14
C ALA A 82 2.85 -25.70 -1.57
N GLY A 83 2.86 -24.83 -2.57
CA GLY A 83 2.40 -25.05 -3.95
C GLY A 83 3.39 -25.77 -4.87
N VAL A 84 4.65 -25.92 -4.43
CA VAL A 84 5.66 -26.80 -5.04
C VAL A 84 5.14 -28.22 -5.26
N CYS A 85 4.14 -28.64 -4.49
CA CYS A 85 3.52 -29.95 -4.64
C CYS A 85 2.40 -30.04 -5.68
N VAL A 86 1.87 -28.93 -6.24
CA VAL A 86 0.62 -28.98 -7.04
C VAL A 86 0.72 -28.33 -8.45
N VAL A 87 1.61 -27.38 -8.72
CA VAL A 87 1.63 -26.69 -10.03
C VAL A 87 2.93 -26.91 -10.80
N GLY A 88 2.96 -27.99 -11.59
CA GLY A 88 4.09 -28.35 -12.43
C GLY A 88 4.51 -27.27 -13.46
N GLN A 89 5.83 -27.18 -13.63
CA GLN A 89 6.59 -26.65 -14.78
C GLN A 89 6.72 -25.12 -14.98
N HIS A 90 5.84 -24.24 -14.48
CA HIS A 90 5.99 -22.78 -14.66
C HIS A 90 5.64 -21.89 -13.44
N GLU A 91 5.94 -22.34 -12.21
CA GLU A 91 5.62 -21.62 -10.96
C GLU A 91 6.15 -20.17 -10.90
N LYS A 92 7.31 -19.91 -11.52
CA LYS A 92 7.94 -18.58 -11.51
C LYS A 92 7.12 -17.51 -12.24
N LEU A 93 6.38 -17.89 -13.29
CA LEU A 93 5.58 -16.93 -14.07
C LEU A 93 4.27 -16.61 -13.35
N PHE A 94 3.68 -17.58 -12.66
CA PHE A 94 2.40 -17.41 -11.98
C PHE A 94 2.54 -16.52 -10.74
N VAL A 95 3.58 -16.72 -9.92
CA VAL A 95 3.88 -15.88 -8.76
C VAL A 95 4.16 -14.44 -9.19
N ASN A 96 5.00 -14.24 -10.22
CA ASN A 96 5.28 -12.90 -10.73
C ASN A 96 4.02 -12.19 -11.25
N MET A 97 3.12 -12.91 -11.92
CA MET A 97 1.88 -12.32 -12.43
C MET A 97 0.97 -11.86 -11.29
N ILE A 98 0.78 -12.67 -10.24
CA ILE A 98 -0.08 -12.30 -9.12
C ILE A 98 0.52 -11.15 -8.29
N LEU A 99 1.83 -11.13 -8.10
CA LEU A 99 2.51 -10.04 -7.39
C LEU A 99 2.26 -8.68 -8.05
N ILE A 100 2.31 -8.60 -9.38
CA ILE A 100 2.04 -7.37 -10.13
C ILE A 100 0.58 -6.92 -9.98
N PHE A 101 -0.37 -7.84 -10.03
CA PHE A 101 -1.79 -7.52 -9.85
C PHE A 101 -2.12 -7.09 -8.42
N ALA A 102 -1.50 -7.72 -7.42
CA ALA A 102 -1.68 -7.34 -6.02
C ALA A 102 -1.12 -5.94 -5.76
N GLU A 103 0.03 -5.60 -6.36
CA GLU A 103 0.64 -4.28 -6.18
C GLU A 103 -0.17 -3.15 -6.84
N ALA A 104 -0.82 -3.42 -7.97
CA ALA A 104 -1.72 -2.47 -8.60
C ALA A 104 -2.86 -2.03 -7.66
N LEU A 105 -3.37 -2.92 -6.80
CA LEU A 105 -4.41 -2.58 -5.82
C LEU A 105 -3.94 -1.53 -4.80
N GLY A 106 -2.69 -1.65 -4.33
CA GLY A 106 -2.08 -0.67 -3.43
C GLY A 106 -1.86 0.69 -4.10
N LEU A 107 -1.41 0.67 -5.36
CA LEU A 107 -1.23 1.89 -6.15
C LEU A 107 -2.56 2.63 -6.40
N TYR A 108 -3.65 1.91 -6.70
CA TYR A 108 -4.96 2.54 -6.87
C TYR A 108 -5.45 3.23 -5.60
N GLY A 109 -5.21 2.62 -4.42
CA GLY A 109 -5.52 3.23 -3.14
C GLY A 109 -4.76 4.54 -2.89
N LEU A 110 -3.47 4.58 -3.23
CA LEU A 110 -2.66 5.78 -3.15
C LEU A 110 -3.17 6.89 -4.08
N ILE A 111 -3.51 6.56 -5.33
CA ILE A 111 -4.03 7.54 -6.30
C ILE A 111 -5.33 8.17 -5.80
N VAL A 112 -6.26 7.37 -5.27
CA VAL A 112 -7.52 7.87 -4.72
C VAL A 112 -7.29 8.78 -3.52
N ALA A 113 -6.38 8.39 -2.62
CA ALA A 113 -6.02 9.22 -1.46
C ALA A 113 -5.44 10.59 -1.90
N LEU A 114 -4.56 10.62 -2.91
CA LEU A 114 -4.00 11.87 -3.43
C LEU A 114 -5.05 12.79 -4.07
N ILE A 115 -6.03 12.22 -4.78
CA ILE A 115 -7.13 13.00 -5.38
C ILE A 115 -8.00 13.63 -4.28
N LEU A 116 -8.29 12.89 -3.21
CA LEU A 116 -9.07 13.39 -2.07
C LEU A 116 -8.34 14.53 -1.34
N LEU A 117 -7.03 14.39 -1.11
CA LEU A 117 -6.22 15.44 -0.50
C LEU A 117 -6.20 16.70 -1.37
N LYS A 118 -5.99 16.55 -2.68
CA LYS A 118 -6.01 17.69 -3.62
C LYS A 118 -7.34 18.42 -3.68
N LYS A 119 -8.47 17.71 -3.54
CA LYS A 119 -9.81 18.33 -3.52
C LYS A 119 -10.06 19.13 -2.24
N SER A 120 -9.45 18.71 -1.12
CA SER A 120 -9.63 19.30 0.21
C SER A 120 -8.89 20.62 0.37
N ASP A 121 -7.77 20.80 -0.34
CA ASP A 121 -7.01 22.06 -0.35
C ASP A 121 -7.70 23.20 -1.11
N CYS A 122 -8.75 22.92 -1.88
CA CYS A 122 -9.49 23.99 -2.55
C CYS A 122 -10.32 24.74 -1.50
N PRO A 123 -10.09 26.05 -1.27
CA PRO A 123 -10.89 26.81 -0.33
C PRO A 123 -12.35 26.72 -0.77
N SER A 124 -13.19 26.17 0.10
CA SER A 124 -14.63 26.31 -0.03
C SER A 124 -14.95 27.80 0.14
N GLU A 125 -15.34 28.45 -0.96
CA GLU A 125 -16.02 29.75 -0.95
C GLU A 125 -17.17 29.78 0.07
#